data_AF-A0A2E7I144-F1
#
_entry.id   AF-A0A2E7I144-F1
#
_cell.length_a   1.000
_cell.length_b   1.000
_cell.length_c   1.000
_cell.angle_alpha   90.00
_cell.angle_beta   90.00
_cell.angle_gamma   90.00
#
_symmetry.space_group_name_H-M   'P 1'
#
loop_
_entity.id
_entity.type
_entity.pdbx_description
1 polymer ?
#
loop_
_entity_poly.entity_id
_entity_poly.type
_entity_poly.pdbx_seq_one_letter_code
_entity_poly.pdbx_strand_id
1 'polypeptide(L)'
;MTYDMLLTDLTPLIISASIILTALVIGIIVYKWFFRILIKISNSTDTELDDALLKSLRLPFSGLIVLGGIYVAMLYFSNVPQAILNKTLSVLLIIFLILAFSRLIVNAFDWYAQSLKGNTRTPINSKLIPIGRRASVIFFYIIGTLLIFDT
;
A
#
# COMPACT_ATOMS: atom_id res chain seq x y z
N MET A 1 4.46 -17.09 -42.45
CA MET A 1 3.69 -15.81 -42.48
C MET A 1 2.62 -15.77 -41.41
N THR A 2 1.64 -16.68 -41.38
CA THR A 2 0.58 -16.68 -40.35
C THR A 2 1.08 -17.02 -38.94
N TYR A 3 2.07 -17.90 -38.81
CA TYR A 3 2.65 -18.28 -37.51
C TYR A 3 3.53 -17.18 -36.89
N ASP A 4 4.33 -16.47 -37.69
CA ASP A 4 5.17 -15.36 -37.20
C ASP A 4 4.33 -14.18 -36.73
N MET A 5 3.18 -13.97 -37.38
CA MET A 5 2.21 -12.93 -37.01
C MET A 5 1.48 -13.28 -35.70
N LEU A 6 1.14 -14.56 -35.48
CA LEU A 6 0.57 -15.02 -34.21
C LEU A 6 1.57 -14.91 -33.04
N LEU A 7 2.85 -15.23 -33.28
CA LEU A 7 3.87 -15.13 -32.23
C LEU A 7 4.17 -13.67 -31.85
N THR A 8 4.16 -12.75 -32.81
CA THR A 8 4.37 -11.32 -32.54
C THR A 8 3.27 -10.72 -31.67
N ASP A 9 2.01 -11.12 -31.84
CA ASP A 9 0.90 -10.67 -30.99
C ASP A 9 0.88 -11.31 -29.59
N LEU A 10 1.35 -12.56 -29.46
CA LEU A 10 1.32 -13.30 -28.19
C LEU A 10 2.51 -12.97 -27.26
N THR A 11 3.65 -12.58 -27.81
CA THR A 11 4.86 -12.25 -27.03
C THR A 11 4.65 -11.16 -25.97
N PRO A 12 4.07 -9.97 -26.25
CA PRO A 12 3.86 -8.96 -25.22
C PRO A 12 2.91 -9.44 -24.12
N LEU A 13 1.88 -10.21 -24.49
CA LEU A 13 0.92 -10.76 -23.55
C LEU A 13 1.57 -11.75 -22.57
N ILE A 14 2.43 -12.64 -23.07
CA ILE A 14 3.18 -13.59 -22.23
C ILE A 14 4.14 -12.84 -21.30
N ILE A 15 4.85 -11.84 -21.80
CA ILE A 15 5.78 -11.03 -21.01
C ILE A 15 5.02 -10.30 -19.89
N SER A 16 3.95 -9.57 -20.21
CA SER A 16 3.13 -8.86 -19.22
C SER A 16 2.52 -9.81 -18.19
N ALA A 17 2.00 -10.97 -18.61
CA ALA A 17 1.46 -11.97 -17.69
C ALA A 17 2.54 -12.51 -16.74
N SER A 18 3.75 -12.78 -17.26
CA SER A 18 4.87 -13.23 -16.44
C SER A 18 5.28 -12.19 -15.39
N ILE A 19 5.34 -10.90 -15.77
CA ILE A 19 5.67 -9.80 -14.86
C ILE A 19 4.62 -9.67 -13.76
N ILE A 20 3.33 -9.73 -14.09
CA ILE A 20 2.24 -9.67 -13.11
C ILE A 20 2.34 -10.86 -12.14
N LEU A 21 2.56 -12.07 -12.65
CA LEU A 21 2.73 -13.25 -11.82
C LEU A 21 3.92 -13.12 -10.88
N THR A 22 5.07 -12.66 -11.38
CA THR A 22 6.27 -12.42 -10.57
C THR A 22 6.00 -11.36 -9.50
N ALA A 23 5.35 -10.25 -9.85
CA ALA A 23 5.02 -9.20 -8.90
C ALA A 23 4.04 -9.67 -7.81
N LEU A 24 3.05 -10.49 -8.17
CA LEU A 24 2.14 -11.12 -7.21
C LEU A 24 2.89 -12.07 -6.27
N VAL A 25 3.77 -12.91 -6.80
CA VAL A 25 4.60 -13.82 -6.01
C VAL A 25 5.48 -13.03 -5.04
N ILE A 26 6.20 -12.01 -5.52
CA ILE A 26 7.04 -11.15 -4.67
C ILE A 26 6.17 -10.44 -3.63
N GLY A 27 5.03 -9.88 -4.02
CA GLY A 27 4.09 -9.24 -3.10
C GLY A 27 3.62 -10.17 -1.98
N ILE A 28 3.29 -11.42 -2.31
CA ILE A 28 2.92 -12.46 -1.33
C ILE A 28 4.11 -12.84 -0.43
N ILE A 29 5.31 -12.99 -0.99
CA ILE A 29 6.53 -13.27 -0.23
C ILE A 29 6.80 -12.14 0.76
N VAL A 30 6.71 -10.88 0.31
CA VAL A 30 6.91 -9.72 1.19
C VAL A 30 5.83 -9.70 2.28
N TYR A 31 4.56 -9.88 1.91
CA TYR A 31 3.46 -9.90 2.87
C TYR A 31 3.62 -11.00 3.94
N LYS A 32 3.96 -12.23 3.53
CA LYS A 32 3.99 -13.40 4.43
C LYS A 32 5.32 -13.58 5.15
N TRP A 33 6.45 -13.41 4.46
CA TRP A 33 7.77 -13.76 4.95
C TRP A 33 8.56 -12.55 5.43
N PHE A 34 8.72 -11.52 4.57
CA PHE A 34 9.54 -10.35 4.91
C PHE A 34 9.04 -9.65 6.18
N PHE A 35 7.75 -9.31 6.23
CA PHE A 35 7.17 -8.68 7.43
C PHE A 35 7.12 -9.61 8.64
N ARG A 36 7.05 -10.93 8.45
CA ARG A 36 7.13 -11.87 9.57
C ARG A 36 8.54 -11.87 10.18
N ILE A 37 9.59 -11.78 9.36
CA ILE A 37 10.97 -11.68 9.82
C ILE A 37 11.18 -10.34 10.54
N LEU A 38 10.75 -9.23 9.94
CA LEU A 38 10.87 -7.90 10.56
C LEU A 38 10.18 -7.83 11.92
N ILE A 39 8.96 -8.34 12.04
CA ILE A 39 8.26 -8.39 13.33
C ILE A 39 8.98 -9.31 14.31
N LYS A 40 9.50 -10.46 13.87
CA LYS A 40 10.25 -11.36 14.77
C LYS A 40 11.51 -10.70 15.34
N ILE A 41 12.18 -9.86 14.55
CA ILE A 41 13.34 -9.08 14.99
C ILE A 41 12.90 -7.94 15.92
N SER A 42 11.82 -7.23 15.58
CA SER A 42 11.22 -6.14 16.38
C SER A 42 10.70 -6.61 17.74
N ASN A 43 10.14 -7.82 17.83
CA ASN A 43 9.75 -8.43 19.11
C ASN A 43 10.94 -8.67 20.06
N SER A 44 12.18 -8.54 19.58
CA SER A 44 13.38 -8.62 20.42
C SER A 44 13.68 -7.29 21.13
N THR A 45 12.91 -6.23 20.83
CA THR A 45 12.92 -4.92 21.52
C THR A 45 11.63 -4.73 22.31
N ASP A 46 11.69 -4.08 23.48
CA ASP A 46 10.54 -3.88 24.39
C ASP A 46 9.46 -2.88 23.88
N THR A 47 9.54 -2.42 22.63
CA THR A 47 8.70 -1.36 22.08
C THR A 47 7.50 -1.90 21.29
N GLU A 48 6.33 -1.96 21.92
CA GLU A 48 5.06 -2.37 21.27
C GLU A 48 4.65 -1.51 20.06
N LEU A 49 5.19 -0.28 19.95
CA LEU A 49 4.92 0.64 18.84
C LEU A 49 5.45 0.10 17.51
N ASP A 50 6.66 -0.45 17.52
CA ASP A 50 7.35 -0.88 16.30
C ASP A 50 6.63 -2.06 15.66
N ASP A 51 6.11 -2.98 16.49
CA ASP A 51 5.30 -4.11 16.04
C ASP A 51 3.97 -3.65 15.41
N ALA A 52 3.32 -2.66 16.01
CA ALA A 52 2.06 -2.11 15.50
C ALA A 52 2.28 -1.41 14.15
N LEU A 53 3.36 -0.63 14.01
CA LEU A 53 3.72 0.03 12.76
C LEU A 53 4.09 -0.97 11.67
N LEU A 54 4.95 -1.95 11.97
CA LEU A 54 5.37 -2.98 11.02
C LEU A 54 4.19 -3.83 10.53
N LYS A 55 3.26 -4.21 11.42
CA LYS A 55 2.02 -4.91 11.02
C LYS A 55 1.18 -4.06 10.07
N SER A 56 1.10 -2.77 10.34
CA SER A 56 0.29 -1.85 9.54
C SER A 56 0.94 -1.55 8.17
N LEU A 57 2.26 -1.57 8.07
CA LEU A 57 3.02 -1.40 6.83
C LEU A 57 3.00 -2.61 5.89
N ARG A 58 2.66 -3.79 6.40
CA ARG A 58 2.66 -5.04 5.64
C ARG A 58 1.84 -4.99 4.35
N LEU A 59 0.61 -4.50 4.47
CA LEU A 59 -0.33 -4.41 3.35
C LEU A 59 0.05 -3.32 2.33
N PRO A 60 0.42 -2.09 2.73
CA PRO A 60 0.87 -1.08 1.77
C PRO A 60 2.09 -1.51 0.96
N PHE A 61 3.13 -2.05 1.61
CA PHE A 61 4.35 -2.44 0.90
C PHE A 61 4.10 -3.57 -0.10
N SER A 62 3.35 -4.60 0.29
CA SER A 62 3.01 -5.69 -0.63
C SER A 62 2.13 -5.21 -1.79
N GLY A 63 1.16 -4.33 -1.54
CA GLY A 63 0.33 -3.76 -2.60
C GLY A 63 1.09 -2.84 -3.55
N LEU A 64 2.07 -2.05 -3.07
CA LEU A 64 2.92 -1.22 -3.93
C LEU A 64 3.75 -2.07 -4.91
N ILE A 65 4.26 -3.21 -4.46
CA ILE A 65 4.99 -4.15 -5.34
C ILE A 65 4.08 -4.66 -6.46
N VAL A 66 2.85 -5.04 -6.12
CA VAL A 66 1.88 -5.52 -7.11
C VAL A 66 1.48 -4.41 -8.08
N LEU A 67 1.19 -3.21 -7.58
CA LEU A 67 0.87 -2.05 -8.42
C LEU A 67 2.03 -1.66 -9.35
N GLY A 68 3.26 -1.65 -8.84
CA GLY A 68 4.46 -1.42 -9.65
C GLY A 68 4.65 -2.50 -10.72
N GLY A 69 4.40 -3.77 -10.38
CA GLY A 69 4.41 -4.86 -11.36
C GLY A 69 3.37 -4.70 -12.46
N ILE A 70 2.15 -4.28 -12.11
CA ILE A 70 1.09 -3.97 -13.08
C ILE A 70 1.53 -2.84 -14.01
N TYR A 71 2.13 -1.77 -13.47
CA TYR A 71 2.68 -0.69 -14.31
C TYR A 71 3.71 -1.19 -15.30
N VAL A 72 4.73 -1.93 -14.82
CA VAL A 72 5.80 -2.46 -15.67
C VAL A 72 5.21 -3.40 -16.73
N ALA A 73 4.25 -4.25 -16.37
CA ALA A 73 3.58 -5.14 -17.31
C ALA A 73 2.80 -4.37 -18.40
N MET A 74 2.17 -3.24 -18.04
CA MET A 74 1.43 -2.41 -18.98
C MET A 74 2.33 -1.68 -19.98
N LEU A 75 3.61 -1.43 -19.66
CA LEU A 75 4.57 -0.81 -20.60
C LEU A 75 4.85 -1.68 -21.83
N TYR A 76 4.60 -2.98 -21.75
CA TYR A 76 4.76 -3.90 -22.88
C TYR A 76 3.53 -3.95 -23.81
N PHE A 77 2.41 -3.31 -23.43
CA PHE A 77 1.26 -3.15 -24.31
C PHE A 77 1.39 -1.85 -25.11
N SER A 78 1.72 -1.96 -26.40
CA SER A 78 1.85 -0.81 -27.32
C SER A 78 0.54 -0.08 -27.61
N ASN A 79 -0.61 -0.71 -27.31
CA ASN A 79 -1.92 -0.27 -27.79
C ASN A 79 -2.62 0.71 -26.83
N VAL A 80 -2.06 0.95 -25.64
CA VAL A 80 -2.62 1.89 -24.67
C VAL A 80 -1.80 3.18 -24.69
N PRO A 81 -2.41 4.36 -24.92
CA PRO A 81 -1.69 5.62 -24.83
C PRO A 81 -1.04 5.80 -23.45
N GLN A 82 0.26 6.11 -23.43
CA GLN A 82 1.04 6.31 -22.20
C GLN A 82 0.39 7.35 -21.26
N ALA A 83 -0.24 8.40 -21.81
CA ALA A 83 -0.96 9.38 -21.01
C ALA A 83 -2.12 8.78 -20.20
N ILE A 84 -2.90 7.87 -20.80
CA ILE A 84 -4.02 7.18 -20.15
C ILE A 84 -3.48 6.21 -19.09
N LEU A 85 -2.41 5.49 -19.42
CA LEU A 85 -1.74 4.57 -18.49
C LEU A 85 -1.24 5.30 -17.24
N ASN A 86 -0.46 6.36 -17.43
CA ASN A 86 0.11 7.16 -16.35
C ASN A 86 -0.96 7.80 -15.48
N LYS A 87 -2.03 8.34 -16.09
CA LYS A 87 -3.16 8.92 -15.35
C LYS A 87 -3.88 7.86 -14.51
N THR A 88 -4.23 6.72 -15.13
CA THR A 88 -4.95 5.63 -14.44
C THR A 88 -4.14 5.09 -13.26
N LEU A 89 -2.84 4.87 -13.46
CA LEU A 89 -1.97 4.37 -12.39
C LEU A 89 -1.72 5.40 -11.31
N SER A 90 -1.57 6.68 -11.65
CA SER A 90 -1.48 7.76 -10.66
C SER A 90 -2.72 7.77 -9.77
N VAL A 91 -3.92 7.71 -10.36
CA VAL A 91 -5.17 7.65 -9.60
C VAL A 91 -5.25 6.39 -8.72
N LEU A 92 -4.93 5.21 -9.26
CA LEU A 92 -4.91 3.97 -8.48
C LEU A 92 -3.92 4.02 -7.33
N LEU A 93 -2.73 4.58 -7.55
CA LEU A 93 -1.69 4.73 -6.54
C LEU A 93 -2.14 5.71 -5.46
N ILE A 94 -2.74 6.85 -5.82
CA ILE A 94 -3.27 7.82 -4.85
C ILE A 94 -4.37 7.16 -4.00
N ILE A 95 -5.34 6.49 -4.62
CA ILE A 95 -6.40 5.76 -3.88
C ILE A 95 -5.78 4.73 -2.93
N PHE A 96 -4.82 3.96 -3.41
CA PHE A 96 -4.12 2.97 -2.60
C PHE A 96 -3.40 3.60 -1.41
N LEU A 97 -2.69 4.72 -1.60
CA LEU A 97 -2.01 5.44 -0.53
C LEU A 97 -2.99 5.98 0.50
N ILE A 98 -4.13 6.56 0.09
CA ILE A 98 -5.16 7.03 1.04
C ILE A 98 -5.64 5.86 1.93
N LEU A 99 -5.94 4.71 1.32
CA LEU A 99 -6.40 3.52 2.05
C LEU A 99 -5.32 2.95 2.96
N ALA A 100 -4.06 2.97 2.53
CA ALA A 100 -2.93 2.56 3.34
C ALA A 100 -2.73 3.48 4.55
N PHE A 101 -2.57 4.79 4.32
CA PHE A 101 -2.32 5.76 5.36
C PHE A 101 -3.47 5.88 6.35
N SER A 102 -4.74 5.82 5.89
CA SER A 102 -5.88 5.80 6.80
C SER A 102 -5.83 4.63 7.78
N ARG A 103 -5.44 3.42 7.32
CA ARG A 103 -5.22 2.26 8.19
C ARG A 103 -4.05 2.46 9.15
N LEU A 104 -2.92 3.00 8.67
CA LEU A 104 -1.77 3.31 9.51
C LEU A 104 -2.15 4.25 10.66
N ILE A 105 -2.87 5.33 10.33
CA ILE A 105 -3.33 6.33 11.29
C ILE A 105 -4.26 5.69 12.32
N VAL A 106 -5.27 4.95 11.87
CA VAL A 106 -6.21 4.29 12.79
C VAL A 106 -5.46 3.39 13.77
N ASN A 107 -4.55 2.55 13.29
CA ASN A 107 -3.79 1.65 14.14
C ASN A 107 -2.85 2.39 15.09
N ALA A 108 -2.22 3.49 14.65
CA ALA A 108 -1.35 4.31 15.49
C ALA A 108 -2.13 4.99 16.63
N PHE A 109 -3.31 5.56 16.32
CA PHE A 109 -4.19 6.16 17.33
C PHE A 109 -4.73 5.09 18.31
N ASP A 110 -5.05 3.89 17.82
CA ASP A 110 -5.56 2.79 18.64
C ASP A 110 -4.48 2.24 19.58
N TRP A 111 -3.23 2.15 19.12
CA TRP A 111 -2.07 1.83 19.98
C TRP A 111 -1.88 2.91 21.05
N TYR A 112 -1.84 4.17 20.64
CA TYR A 112 -1.67 5.30 21.56
C TYR A 112 -2.75 5.35 22.65
N ALA A 113 -4.01 5.07 22.27
CA ALA A 113 -5.12 4.95 23.21
C ALA A 113 -4.92 3.85 24.26
N GLN A 114 -4.34 2.71 23.86
CA GLN A 114 -4.08 1.58 24.73
C GLN A 114 -2.93 1.87 25.69
N SER A 115 -1.82 2.44 25.20
CA SER A 115 -0.68 2.82 26.03
C SER A 115 -1.05 3.81 27.14
N LEU A 116 -2.01 4.71 26.89
CA LEU A 116 -2.49 5.66 27.89
C LEU A 116 -3.34 5.01 29.00
N LYS A 117 -4.06 3.92 28.72
CA LYS A 117 -4.84 3.21 29.75
C LYS A 117 -3.95 2.58 30.82
N GLY A 118 -2.70 2.24 30.46
CA GLY A 118 -1.71 1.70 31.40
C GLY A 118 -1.08 2.74 32.32
N ASN A 119 -1.21 4.04 32.02
CA ASN A 119 -0.52 5.11 32.75
C ASN A 119 -1.53 6.03 33.46
N THR A 120 -1.82 5.73 34.73
CA THR A 120 -2.82 6.41 35.59
C THR A 120 -2.53 7.90 35.87
N ARG A 121 -1.40 8.45 35.38
CA ARG A 121 -0.96 9.83 35.63
C ARG A 121 -1.25 10.83 34.51
N THR A 122 -1.76 10.40 33.37
CA THR A 122 -2.00 11.29 32.22
C THR A 122 -3.46 11.73 32.13
N PRO A 123 -3.81 13.01 32.37
CA PRO A 123 -5.15 13.55 32.20
C PRO A 123 -5.46 13.84 30.72
N ILE A 124 -4.97 13.00 29.79
CA ILE A 124 -5.36 13.15 28.40
C ILE A 124 -6.83 12.80 28.33
N ASN A 125 -7.65 13.78 27.95
CA ASN A 125 -9.07 13.60 27.76
C ASN A 125 -9.26 12.54 26.67
N SER A 126 -9.60 11.31 27.09
CA SER A 126 -9.75 10.14 26.23
C SER A 126 -10.72 10.36 25.05
N LYS A 127 -11.56 11.39 25.15
CA LYS A 127 -12.45 11.87 24.08
C LYS A 127 -11.72 12.52 22.90
N LEU A 128 -10.51 13.05 23.07
CA LEU A 128 -9.75 13.72 22.00
C LEU A 128 -9.12 12.74 21.01
N ILE A 129 -8.75 11.54 21.47
CA ILE A 129 -8.12 10.50 20.65
C ILE A 129 -8.99 10.10 19.43
N PRO A 130 -10.29 9.73 19.60
CA PRO A 130 -11.13 9.38 18.46
C PRO A 130 -11.40 10.58 17.53
N ILE A 131 -11.37 11.82 18.05
CA ILE A 131 -11.52 13.04 17.23
C ILE A 131 -10.27 13.23 16.36
N GLY A 132 -9.07 13.17 16.95
CA GLY A 132 -7.81 13.28 16.23
C GLY A 132 -7.66 12.19 15.16
N ARG A 133 -8.06 10.96 15.47
CA ARG A 133 -8.08 9.84 14.51
C ARG A 133 -8.96 10.15 13.30
N ARG A 134 -10.20 10.60 13.52
CA ARG A 134 -11.14 10.94 12.43
C ARG A 134 -10.66 12.13 11.62
N ALA A 135 -10.20 13.19 12.28
CA ALA A 135 -9.69 14.39 11.62
C ALA A 135 -8.50 14.07 10.72
N SER A 136 -7.55 13.26 11.21
CA SER A 136 -6.40 12.82 10.43
C SER A 136 -6.82 12.03 9.21
N VAL A 137 -7.73 11.06 9.36
CA VAL A 137 -8.23 10.27 8.22
C VAL A 137 -8.93 11.17 7.18
N ILE A 138 -9.82 12.06 7.62
CA ILE A 138 -10.52 13.01 6.73
C ILE A 138 -9.53 13.89 5.97
N PHE A 139 -8.50 14.38 6.64
CA PHE A 139 -7.45 15.18 6.00
C PHE A 139 -6.76 14.43 4.86
N PHE A 140 -6.41 13.15 5.06
CA PHE A 140 -5.84 12.33 3.99
C PHE A 140 -6.81 12.08 2.83
N TYR A 141 -8.11 11.91 3.12
CA TYR A 141 -9.12 11.81 2.06
C TYR A 141 -9.24 13.10 1.25
N ILE A 142 -9.20 14.27 1.90
CA ILE A 142 -9.27 15.56 1.21
C ILE A 142 -8.05 15.74 0.32
N ILE A 143 -6.84 15.56 0.85
CA ILE A 143 -5.59 15.67 0.08
C ILE A 143 -5.60 14.69 -1.08
N GLY A 144 -5.91 13.42 -0.81
CA GLY A 144 -5.87 12.40 -1.84
C GLY A 144 -6.89 12.64 -2.95
N THR A 145 -8.09 13.12 -2.60
CA THR A 145 -9.09 13.52 -3.60
C THR A 145 -8.59 14.72 -4.42
N LEU A 146 -7.96 15.70 -3.77
CA LEU A 146 -7.39 16.86 -4.45
C LEU A 146 -6.27 16.46 -5.42
N LEU A 147 -5.40 15.53 -5.03
CA LEU A 147 -4.35 14.99 -5.90
C LEU A 147 -4.93 14.22 -7.11
N ILE A 148 -6.06 13.53 -6.95
CA ILE A 148 -6.75 12.86 -8.06
C ILE A 148 -7.29 13.89 -9.07
N PHE A 149 -7.76 15.04 -8.60
CA PHE A 149 -8.22 16.11 -9.48
C PHE A 149 -7.06 16.85 -10.19
N ASP A 150 -5.87 16.88 -9.58
CA ASP A 150 -4.67 17.51 -10.14
C ASP A 150 -3.94 16.63 -11.17
N THR A 151 -4.19 15.31 -11.14
CA THR A 151 -3.62 14.31 -12.08
C THR A 151 -4.50 14.11 -13.31
#